data_AF-A0A8D8KSF6-F1
#
_entry.id   AF-A0A8D8KSF6-F1
#
_cell.length_a   1.000
_cell.length_b   1.000
_cell.length_c   1.000
_cell.angle_alpha   90.00
_cell.angle_beta   90.00
_cell.angle_gamma   90.00
#
_symmetry.space_group_name_H-M   'P 1'
#
loop_
_entity.id
_entity.type
_entity.pdbx_description
1 polymer ?
#
loop_
_entity_poly.entity_id
_entity_poly.type
_entity_poly.pdbx_seq_one_letter_code
_entity_poly.pdbx_strand_id
1 'polypeptide(L)'
;LRFAPNQSKELQDKVLELHRAYRGMTPAEADMLFLENAKKLSMYGVDLHRAKDSEGVEIMLGVCSSGLLVYRDKLRINRFAWPKILKISYKRNNFYIKVRPGELEQFESTIGFKLPNHKAAKRLWKVCVEHHTFFRLVSPEAP
;
A
#
# COMPACT_ATOMS: atom_id res chain seq x y z
N LEU A 1 20.84 -10.44 16.82
CA LEU A 1 19.97 -9.48 16.08
C LEU A 1 19.75 -9.97 14.67
N ARG A 2 18.51 -9.86 14.16
CA ARG A 2 18.15 -10.21 12.77
C ARG A 2 17.66 -8.94 12.07
N PHE A 3 18.39 -8.47 11.06
CA PHE A 3 18.08 -7.24 10.29
C PHE A 3 17.34 -7.52 8.98
N ALA A 4 17.55 -8.71 8.40
CA ALA A 4 16.96 -9.09 7.12
C ALA A 4 16.53 -10.57 7.11
N PRO A 5 15.58 -10.96 6.24
CA PRO A 5 15.18 -12.36 6.09
C PRO A 5 16.34 -13.30 5.74
N ASN A 6 17.23 -12.87 4.82
CA ASN A 6 18.39 -13.61 4.33
C ASN A 6 19.70 -12.93 4.78
N GLN A 7 19.94 -12.87 6.08
CA GLN A 7 21.09 -12.16 6.64
C GLN A 7 22.41 -12.87 6.32
N SER A 8 23.29 -12.19 5.56
CA SER A 8 24.63 -12.67 5.20
C SER A 8 25.72 -12.05 6.10
N LYS A 9 26.94 -12.60 6.03
CA LYS A 9 28.11 -12.03 6.70
C LYS A 9 28.47 -10.64 6.16
N GLU A 10 28.43 -10.48 4.85
CA GLU A 10 28.62 -9.20 4.15
C GLU A 10 27.66 -8.11 4.66
N LEU A 11 26.37 -8.44 4.82
CA LEU A 11 25.39 -7.50 5.38
C LEU A 11 25.77 -7.09 6.81
N GLN A 12 26.17 -8.05 7.65
CA GLN A 12 26.55 -7.76 9.03
C GLN A 12 27.80 -6.87 9.11
N ASP A 13 28.80 -7.15 8.28
CA ASP A 13 30.04 -6.37 8.24
C ASP A 13 29.74 -4.93 7.76
N LYS A 14 28.85 -4.76 6.77
CA LYS A 14 28.41 -3.44 6.33
C LYS A 14 27.62 -2.68 7.40
N VAL A 15 26.74 -3.36 8.13
CA VAL A 15 26.00 -2.77 9.26
C VAL A 15 26.97 -2.30 10.36
N LEU A 16 27.97 -3.10 10.70
CA LEU A 16 28.98 -2.74 11.70
C LEU A 16 29.84 -1.55 11.26
N GLU A 17 30.25 -1.52 9.98
CA GLU A 17 30.97 -0.41 9.38
C GLU A 17 30.17 0.89 9.50
N LEU A 18 28.91 0.89 9.06
CA LEU A 18 28.03 2.06 9.12
C LEU A 18 27.77 2.49 10.56
N HIS A 19 27.51 1.56 11.49
CA HIS A 19 27.27 1.87 12.90
C HIS A 19 28.44 2.65 13.52
N ARG A 20 29.69 2.33 13.17
CA ARG A 20 30.87 3.07 13.68
C ARG A 20 30.88 4.53 13.25
N ALA A 21 30.31 4.85 12.08
CA ALA A 21 30.24 6.23 11.56
C ALA A 21 29.20 7.11 12.29
N TYR A 22 28.31 6.52 13.09
CA TYR A 22 27.24 7.24 13.80
C TYR A 22 27.49 7.36 15.32
N ARG A 23 28.75 7.33 15.78
CA ARG A 23 29.07 7.56 17.21
C ARG A 23 28.55 8.92 17.68
N GLY A 24 27.90 8.93 18.85
CA GLY A 24 27.36 10.14 19.47
C GLY A 24 25.94 10.51 19.03
N MET A 25 25.39 9.79 18.03
CA MET A 25 23.98 9.94 17.66
C MET A 25 23.06 9.44 18.79
N THR A 26 22.07 10.25 19.14
CA THR A 26 21.06 9.90 20.13
C THR A 26 20.05 8.88 19.57
N PRO A 27 19.34 8.12 20.41
CA PRO A 27 18.30 7.20 19.93
C PRO A 27 17.22 7.89 19.08
N ALA A 28 16.80 9.10 19.45
CA ALA A 28 15.78 9.85 18.72
C ALA A 28 16.23 10.26 17.31
N GLU A 29 17.50 10.67 17.16
CA GLU A 29 18.09 10.97 15.84
C GLU A 29 18.21 9.73 14.97
N ALA A 30 18.60 8.60 15.57
CA ALA A 30 18.69 7.32 14.88
C ALA A 30 17.30 6.84 14.39
N ASP A 31 16.28 6.94 15.22
CA ASP A 31 14.89 6.61 14.87
C ASP A 31 14.38 7.50 13.73
N MET A 32 14.62 8.81 13.80
CA MET A 32 14.23 9.75 12.75
C MET A 32 14.91 9.41 11.43
N LEU A 33 16.23 9.16 11.45
CA LEU A 33 16.98 8.79 10.25
C LEU A 33 16.50 7.45 9.67
N PHE A 34 16.18 6.48 10.51
CA PHE A 34 15.60 5.22 10.07
C PHE A 34 14.26 5.45 9.35
N LEU A 35 13.34 6.22 9.93
CA LEU A 35 12.03 6.52 9.34
C LEU A 35 12.14 7.31 8.03
N GLU A 36 13.05 8.29 7.96
CA GLU A 36 13.31 9.07 6.76
C GLU A 36 13.80 8.22 5.58
N ASN A 37 14.54 7.15 5.85
CA ASN A 37 14.96 6.19 4.83
C ASN A 37 13.87 5.16 4.52
N ALA A 38 13.22 4.61 5.55
CA ALA A 38 12.17 3.61 5.40
C ALA A 38 11.00 4.13 4.56
N LYS A 39 10.57 5.38 4.77
CA LYS A 39 9.43 5.99 4.04
C LYS A 39 9.66 6.14 2.53
N LYS A 40 10.91 6.09 2.07
CA LYS A 40 11.28 6.17 0.64
C LYS A 40 11.15 4.83 -0.07
N LEU A 41 11.02 3.72 0.66
CA LEU A 41 10.86 2.39 0.07
C LEU A 41 9.49 2.25 -0.60
N SER A 42 9.45 1.64 -1.78
CA SER A 42 8.23 1.52 -2.60
C SER A 42 7.11 0.70 -1.96
N MET A 43 7.44 -0.11 -0.95
CA MET A 43 6.53 -0.97 -0.20
C MET A 43 6.25 -0.45 1.21
N TYR A 44 6.74 0.75 1.57
CA TYR A 44 6.49 1.33 2.87
C TYR A 44 5.00 1.55 3.11
N GLY A 45 4.46 0.93 4.16
CA GLY A 45 3.06 1.07 4.56
C GLY A 45 2.05 0.49 3.57
N VAL A 46 2.44 -0.49 2.74
CA VAL A 46 1.52 -1.15 1.77
C VAL A 46 0.97 -2.45 2.37
N ASP A 47 -0.36 -2.52 2.60
CA ASP A 47 -1.07 -3.76 2.96
C ASP A 47 -1.48 -4.52 1.69
N LEU A 48 -0.99 -5.75 1.54
CA LEU A 48 -1.10 -6.54 0.31
C LEU A 48 -2.21 -7.61 0.37
N HIS A 49 -3.01 -7.69 -0.68
CA HIS A 49 -4.15 -8.60 -0.81
C HIS A 49 -4.09 -9.33 -2.15
N ARG A 50 -4.21 -10.67 -2.14
CA ARG A 50 -4.29 -11.48 -3.36
C ARG A 50 -5.63 -11.27 -4.07
N ALA A 51 -5.62 -11.09 -5.37
CA ALA A 51 -6.83 -10.97 -6.18
C ALA A 51 -6.60 -11.47 -7.63
N LYS A 52 -7.67 -11.48 -8.40
CA LYS A 52 -7.66 -11.62 -9.86
C LYS A 52 -8.34 -10.41 -10.49
N ASP A 53 -7.90 -10.00 -11.67
CA ASP A 53 -8.61 -9.01 -12.47
C ASP A 53 -9.85 -9.61 -13.17
N SER A 54 -10.48 -8.83 -14.05
CA SER A 54 -11.64 -9.27 -14.84
C SER A 54 -11.32 -10.39 -15.84
N GLU A 55 -10.05 -10.52 -16.25
CA GLU A 55 -9.57 -11.56 -17.17
C GLU A 55 -9.12 -12.83 -16.43
N GLY A 56 -9.10 -12.80 -15.10
CA GLY A 56 -8.71 -13.93 -14.26
C GLY A 56 -7.20 -14.03 -14.00
N VAL A 57 -6.43 -13.00 -14.39
CA VAL A 57 -4.99 -12.93 -14.17
C VAL A 57 -4.71 -12.66 -12.69
N GLU A 58 -3.75 -13.39 -12.11
CA GLU A 58 -3.36 -13.20 -10.72
C GLU A 58 -2.60 -11.89 -10.53
N ILE A 59 -3.06 -11.12 -9.54
CA ILE A 59 -2.52 -9.81 -9.19
C ILE A 59 -2.48 -9.64 -7.66
N MET A 60 -1.75 -8.64 -7.21
CA MET A 60 -1.76 -8.18 -5.83
C MET A 60 -2.32 -6.77 -5.76
N LEU A 61 -3.30 -6.57 -4.89
CA LEU A 61 -3.84 -5.26 -4.55
C LEU A 61 -3.10 -4.73 -3.31
N GLY A 62 -2.51 -3.54 -3.41
CA GLY A 62 -1.84 -2.87 -2.30
C GLY A 62 -2.64 -1.67 -1.81
N VAL A 63 -2.92 -1.58 -0.52
CA VAL A 63 -3.57 -0.41 0.08
C VAL A 63 -2.54 0.37 0.87
N CYS A 64 -2.42 1.68 0.64
CA CYS A 64 -1.53 2.54 1.42
C CYS A 64 -2.10 3.96 1.56
N SER A 65 -1.34 4.85 2.21
CA SER A 65 -1.73 6.25 2.40
C SER A 65 -2.04 6.99 1.09
N SER A 66 -1.41 6.57 0.00
CA SER A 66 -1.45 7.27 -1.27
C SER A 66 -2.57 6.81 -2.23
N GLY A 67 -3.23 5.68 -1.93
CA GLY A 67 -4.23 5.07 -2.81
C GLY A 67 -4.29 3.54 -2.77
N LEU A 68 -5.01 2.99 -3.74
CA LEU A 68 -5.00 1.57 -4.09
C LEU A 68 -4.00 1.33 -5.24
N LEU A 69 -3.18 0.30 -5.11
CA LEU A 69 -2.12 -0.07 -6.02
C LEU A 69 -2.41 -1.44 -6.62
N VAL A 70 -2.07 -1.65 -7.89
CA VAL A 70 -2.15 -2.96 -8.54
C VAL A 70 -0.75 -3.40 -8.92
N TYR A 71 -0.40 -4.62 -8.50
CA TYR A 71 0.88 -5.25 -8.82
C TYR A 71 0.66 -6.54 -9.58
N ARG A 72 1.55 -6.80 -10.53
CA ARG A 72 1.67 -8.06 -11.26
C ARG A 72 3.16 -8.40 -11.32
N ASP A 73 3.50 -9.65 -11.04
CA ASP A 73 4.90 -10.12 -11.05
C ASP A 73 5.85 -9.24 -10.23
N LYS A 74 5.36 -8.76 -9.06
CA LYS A 74 6.04 -7.82 -8.15
C LYS A 74 6.27 -6.41 -8.70
N LEU A 75 5.86 -6.13 -9.93
CA LEU A 75 5.90 -4.80 -10.54
C LEU A 75 4.57 -4.09 -10.33
N ARG A 76 4.62 -2.81 -9.95
CA ARG A 76 3.43 -1.97 -9.82
C ARG A 76 2.98 -1.54 -11.21
N ILE A 77 1.80 -2.00 -11.64
CA ILE A 77 1.24 -1.73 -12.97
C ILE A 77 0.21 -0.61 -12.98
N ASN A 78 -0.45 -0.33 -11.85
CA ASN A 78 -1.45 0.73 -11.78
C ASN A 78 -1.55 1.34 -10.39
N ARG A 79 -2.06 2.58 -10.31
CA ARG A 79 -2.32 3.31 -9.07
C ARG A 79 -3.61 4.13 -9.18
N PHE A 80 -4.52 3.89 -8.26
CA PHE A 80 -5.74 4.66 -8.04
C PHE A 80 -5.59 5.52 -6.79
N ALA A 81 -5.27 6.80 -7.00
CA ALA A 81 -5.16 7.75 -5.89
C ALA A 81 -6.51 7.97 -5.21
N TRP A 82 -6.52 8.14 -3.90
CA TRP A 82 -7.75 8.34 -3.11
C TRP A 82 -8.70 9.43 -3.64
N PRO A 83 -8.21 10.61 -4.09
CA PRO A 83 -9.10 11.64 -4.66
C PRO A 83 -9.80 11.23 -5.96
N LYS A 84 -9.25 10.24 -6.69
CA LYS A 84 -9.85 9.72 -7.93
C LYS A 84 -10.87 8.62 -7.69
N ILE A 85 -10.91 8.00 -6.50
CA ILE A 85 -11.87 6.93 -6.17
C ILE A 85 -13.14 7.55 -5.61
N LEU A 86 -14.25 7.36 -6.33
CA LEU A 86 -15.59 7.86 -5.99
C LEU A 86 -16.34 6.95 -5.05
N LYS A 87 -16.23 5.63 -5.28
CA LYS A 87 -16.97 4.62 -4.52
C LYS A 87 -16.15 3.35 -4.40
N ILE A 88 -16.21 2.74 -3.22
CA ILE A 88 -15.61 1.45 -2.92
C ILE A 88 -16.73 0.52 -2.45
N SER A 89 -16.85 -0.65 -3.07
CA SER A 89 -17.89 -1.62 -2.71
C SER A 89 -17.39 -3.06 -2.88
N TYR A 90 -18.13 -4.01 -2.32
CA TYR A 90 -17.89 -5.44 -2.54
C TYR A 90 -19.21 -6.20 -2.60
N LYS A 91 -19.23 -7.33 -3.33
CA LYS A 91 -20.36 -8.26 -3.40
C LYS A 91 -19.83 -9.68 -3.57
N ARG A 92 -20.26 -10.59 -2.69
CA ARG A 92 -19.69 -11.95 -2.59
C ARG A 92 -18.16 -11.85 -2.44
N ASN A 93 -17.40 -12.44 -3.35
CA ASN A 93 -15.94 -12.35 -3.38
C ASN A 93 -15.41 -11.33 -4.40
N ASN A 94 -16.27 -10.49 -4.98
CA ASN A 94 -15.84 -9.42 -5.88
C ASN A 94 -15.72 -8.10 -5.11
N PHE A 95 -14.69 -7.34 -5.42
CA PHE A 95 -14.39 -6.00 -4.93
C PHE A 95 -14.41 -5.03 -6.10
N TYR A 96 -14.97 -3.84 -5.91
CA TYR A 96 -15.16 -2.86 -6.96
C TYR A 96 -14.72 -1.48 -6.51
N ILE A 97 -14.08 -0.75 -7.42
CA ILE A 97 -13.86 0.68 -7.30
C ILE A 97 -14.52 1.40 -8.47
N LYS A 98 -15.18 2.51 -8.18
CA LYS A 98 -15.64 3.47 -9.18
C LYS A 98 -14.68 4.64 -9.18
N VAL A 99 -14.10 4.97 -10.32
CA VAL A 99 -13.11 6.03 -10.47
C VAL A 99 -13.68 7.19 -11.27
N ARG A 100 -13.25 8.41 -10.93
CA ARG A 100 -13.56 9.60 -11.73
C ARG A 100 -12.99 9.44 -13.14
N PRO A 101 -13.67 9.97 -14.17
CA PRO A 101 -13.09 10.09 -15.49
C PRO A 101 -11.75 10.85 -15.42
N GLY A 102 -10.77 10.40 -16.19
CA GLY A 102 -9.57 11.20 -16.46
C GLY A 102 -9.87 12.40 -17.34
N GLU A 103 -8.91 13.30 -17.54
CA GLU A 103 -9.08 14.49 -18.39
C GLU A 103 -9.47 14.15 -19.84
N LEU A 104 -9.11 12.95 -20.31
CA LEU A 104 -9.40 12.44 -21.64
C LEU A 104 -10.59 11.46 -21.68
N GLU A 105 -11.13 11.07 -20.53
CA GLU A 105 -12.24 10.11 -20.45
C GLU A 105 -13.53 10.85 -20.10
N GLN A 106 -14.62 10.59 -20.81
CA GLN A 106 -15.91 11.26 -20.53
C GLN A 106 -16.76 10.54 -19.48
N PHE A 107 -16.43 9.29 -19.14
CA PHE A 107 -17.28 8.43 -18.30
C PHE A 107 -16.56 7.89 -17.07
N GLU A 108 -17.34 7.70 -15.99
CA GLU A 108 -16.86 7.05 -14.78
C GLU A 108 -16.61 5.56 -15.03
N SER A 109 -15.40 5.09 -14.74
CA SER A 109 -15.05 3.69 -14.92
C SER A 109 -15.26 2.88 -13.63
N THR A 110 -15.89 1.70 -13.75
CA THR A 110 -15.99 0.74 -12.63
C THR A 110 -15.04 -0.41 -12.87
N ILE A 111 -14.09 -0.59 -11.95
CA ILE A 111 -13.05 -1.61 -12.04
C ILE A 111 -13.34 -2.68 -11.00
N GLY A 112 -13.37 -3.94 -11.45
CA GLY A 112 -13.70 -5.09 -10.62
C GLY A 112 -12.51 -6.02 -10.43
N PHE A 113 -12.39 -6.55 -9.21
CA PHE A 113 -11.37 -7.52 -8.83
C PHE A 113 -12.03 -8.68 -8.08
N LYS A 114 -11.60 -9.91 -8.36
CA LYS A 114 -12.11 -11.12 -7.73
C LYS A 114 -11.12 -11.60 -6.66
N LEU A 115 -11.57 -11.65 -5.42
CA LEU A 115 -10.79 -12.15 -4.30
C LEU A 115 -11.05 -13.65 -4.05
N PRO A 116 -10.17 -14.33 -3.29
CA PRO A 116 -10.30 -15.77 -3.04
C PRO A 116 -11.65 -16.18 -2.42
N ASN A 117 -12.23 -15.33 -1.57
CA ASN A 117 -13.51 -15.59 -0.92
C ASN A 117 -14.16 -14.28 -0.41
N HIS A 118 -15.40 -14.40 0.10
CA HIS A 118 -16.15 -13.26 0.66
C HIS A 118 -15.44 -12.58 1.84
N LYS A 119 -14.78 -13.35 2.72
CA LYS A 119 -14.08 -12.77 3.87
C LYS A 119 -12.91 -11.88 3.42
N ALA A 120 -12.17 -12.32 2.40
CA ALA A 120 -11.09 -11.53 1.80
C ALA A 120 -11.62 -10.24 1.14
N ALA A 121 -12.69 -10.33 0.35
CA ALA A 121 -13.33 -9.16 -0.26
C ALA A 121 -13.81 -8.14 0.78
N LYS A 122 -14.48 -8.62 1.84
CA LYS A 122 -14.91 -7.77 2.96
C LYS A 122 -13.74 -7.14 3.70
N ARG A 123 -12.64 -7.87 3.93
CA ARG A 123 -11.42 -7.33 4.56
C ARG A 123 -10.84 -6.20 3.73
N LEU A 124 -10.58 -6.44 2.44
CA LEU A 124 -10.03 -5.43 1.55
C LEU A 124 -10.92 -4.17 1.51
N TRP A 125 -12.23 -4.36 1.38
CA TRP A 125 -13.18 -3.25 1.42
C TRP A 125 -13.08 -2.42 2.71
N LYS A 126 -13.05 -3.06 3.88
CA LYS A 126 -12.88 -2.36 5.17
C LYS A 126 -11.59 -1.56 5.21
N VAL A 127 -10.46 -2.20 4.89
CA VAL A 127 -9.13 -1.56 4.91
C VAL A 127 -9.10 -0.36 3.96
N CYS A 128 -9.65 -0.51 2.75
CA CYS A 128 -9.74 0.59 1.79
C CYS A 128 -10.62 1.75 2.28
N VAL A 129 -11.77 1.47 2.91
CA VAL A 129 -12.64 2.51 3.46
C VAL A 129 -11.94 3.24 4.61
N GLU A 130 -11.33 2.52 5.55
CA GLU A 130 -10.58 3.09 6.68
C GLU A 130 -9.45 4.00 6.18
N HIS A 131 -8.65 3.54 5.20
CA HIS A 131 -7.56 4.35 4.63
C HIS A 131 -8.09 5.54 3.84
N HIS A 132 -9.14 5.36 3.03
CA HIS A 132 -9.73 6.45 2.25
C HIS A 132 -10.25 7.55 3.17
N THR A 133 -10.97 7.20 4.24
CA THR A 133 -11.46 8.15 5.23
C THR A 133 -10.31 8.83 5.96
N PHE A 134 -9.36 8.06 6.51
CA PHE A 134 -8.26 8.59 7.31
C PHE A 134 -7.38 9.57 6.54
N PHE A 135 -7.01 9.26 5.29
CA PHE A 135 -6.09 10.10 4.51
C PHE A 135 -6.78 11.16 3.66
N ARG A 136 -8.12 11.17 3.60
CA ARG A 136 -8.89 12.21 2.90
C ARG A 136 -9.35 13.33 3.83
N LEU A 137 -9.64 13.02 5.09
CA LEU A 137 -10.05 14.04 6.07
C LEU A 137 -8.82 14.86 6.50
N VAL A 138 -8.85 16.16 6.24
CA VAL A 138 -7.81 17.12 6.69
C VAL A 138 -7.92 17.36 8.20
N SER A 139 -9.08 17.11 8.80
CA SER A 139 -9.36 17.19 10.24
C SER A 139 -10.44 16.18 10.65
N PRO A 140 -10.43 15.67 11.90
CA PRO A 140 -11.52 14.83 12.42
C PRO A 140 -12.85 15.59 12.42
N GLU A 141 -13.97 14.86 12.29
CA GLU A 141 -15.30 15.44 12.49
C GLU A 141 -15.44 15.93 13.95
N ALA A 142 -16.02 17.10 14.14
CA ALA A 142 -16.28 17.64 15.48
C ALA A 142 -17.27 16.72 16.22
N PRO A 143 -17.06 16.50 17.54
CA PRO A 143 -17.90 15.62 18.35
C PRO A 143 -19.35 16.11 18.48
#